data_AF-A0A960CPX9-F1
#
_entry.id   AF-A0A960CPX9-F1
#
_cell.length_a   1.000
_cell.length_b   1.000
_cell.length_c   1.000
_cell.angle_alpha   90.00
_cell.angle_beta   90.00
_cell.angle_gamma   90.00
#
_symmetry.space_group_name_H-M   'P 1'
#
loop_
_entity.id
_entity.type
_entity.pdbx_description
1 polymer ?
#
loop_
_entity_poly.entity_id
_entity_poly.type
_entity_poly.pdbx_seq_one_letter_code
_entity_poly.pdbx_strand_id
1 'polypeptide(L)'
;MVNPHADRGNRGPLLWIAAPVVAGAAIVAVAVATGALQLGRSADSAPSTEQVAQQRCPAEVMKRLVAPDKATLSDVRTEPSTLDTEGRDFSSLTASEALKGVDTSRITVLNVSGVANAPSEIGTTIQDHFDCRAYFVDGALAHTLVVFDHGH
;
A
#
# COMPACT_ATOMS: atom_id res chain seq x y z
N MET A 1 -54.45 24.27 -45.18
CA MET A 1 -54.86 25.68 -45.37
C MET A 1 -55.59 26.12 -44.11
N VAL A 2 -55.20 27.29 -43.58
CA VAL A 2 -55.97 28.15 -42.65
C VAL A 2 -56.22 27.61 -41.24
N ASN A 3 -55.47 28.16 -40.28
CA ASN A 3 -55.89 28.29 -38.89
C ASN A 3 -56.88 29.46 -38.76
N PRO A 4 -57.81 29.41 -37.79
CA PRO A 4 -58.29 30.64 -37.17
C PRO A 4 -58.13 30.62 -35.64
N HIS A 5 -58.04 31.85 -35.15
CA HIS A 5 -57.73 32.30 -33.81
C HIS A 5 -58.89 32.20 -32.83
N ALA A 6 -58.49 32.15 -31.55
CA ALA A 6 -59.05 32.85 -30.39
C ALA A 6 -60.43 32.45 -29.86
N ASP A 7 -60.47 32.13 -28.57
CA ASP A 7 -61.39 32.78 -27.65
C ASP A 7 -60.80 32.86 -26.23
N ARG A 8 -61.42 33.72 -25.45
CA ARG A 8 -60.98 34.55 -24.35
C ARG A 8 -61.48 33.98 -23.03
N GLY A 9 -60.59 33.97 -22.04
CA GLY A 9 -60.93 34.37 -20.67
C GLY A 9 -61.54 33.34 -19.71
N ASN A 10 -61.09 33.49 -18.45
CA ASN A 10 -61.95 33.78 -17.29
C ASN A 10 -62.31 32.62 -16.32
N ARG A 11 -61.90 32.84 -15.05
CA ARG A 11 -62.47 32.37 -13.74
C ARG A 11 -62.32 30.89 -13.37
N GLY A 12 -61.67 30.63 -12.23
CA GLY A 12 -61.66 29.32 -11.53
C GLY A 12 -62.98 29.04 -10.80
N PRO A 13 -63.04 28.25 -9.69
CA PRO A 13 -62.13 27.24 -9.15
C PRO A 13 -62.81 25.85 -8.96
N LEU A 14 -62.02 24.88 -8.47
CA LEU A 14 -62.38 23.65 -7.75
C LEU A 14 -63.06 22.45 -8.47
N LEU A 15 -62.51 21.29 -8.09
CA LEU A 15 -63.08 19.93 -8.03
C LEU A 15 -63.14 19.12 -9.34
N TRP A 16 -62.32 18.08 -9.45
CA TRP A 16 -62.70 16.70 -9.07
C TRP A 16 -61.60 15.70 -9.48
N ILE A 17 -61.07 15.01 -8.46
CA ILE A 17 -60.56 13.63 -8.39
C ILE A 17 -60.41 12.85 -9.72
N ALA A 18 -59.18 12.42 -10.02
CA ALA A 18 -58.88 11.07 -10.53
C ALA A 18 -57.36 10.82 -10.54
N ALA A 19 -56.87 10.03 -9.58
CA ALA A 19 -55.71 9.17 -9.77
C ALA A 19 -56.26 7.81 -10.26
N PRO A 20 -55.59 7.05 -11.16
CA PRO A 20 -54.36 6.35 -10.76
C PRO A 20 -53.28 6.12 -11.84
N VAL A 21 -52.05 5.98 -11.34
CA VAL A 21 -50.96 5.09 -11.79
C VAL A 21 -50.59 5.08 -13.28
N VAL A 22 -49.43 5.68 -13.58
CA VAL A 22 -48.55 5.16 -14.64
C VAL A 22 -47.14 5.03 -14.07
N ALA A 23 -46.66 3.78 -14.11
CA ALA A 23 -45.31 3.38 -13.78
C ALA A 23 -44.30 3.90 -14.80
N GLY A 24 -43.06 4.08 -14.35
CA GLY A 24 -41.88 3.90 -15.21
C GLY A 24 -41.08 5.17 -15.50
N ALA A 25 -39.97 5.31 -14.78
CA ALA A 25 -38.61 5.27 -15.36
C ALA A 25 -37.61 5.64 -14.26
N ALA A 26 -36.97 4.64 -13.65
CA ALA A 26 -35.77 4.89 -12.88
C ALA A 26 -34.67 5.29 -13.87
N ILE A 27 -34.28 6.56 -13.87
CA ILE A 27 -33.12 7.05 -14.61
C ILE A 27 -31.88 6.54 -13.87
N VAL A 28 -31.34 5.40 -14.29
CA VAL A 28 -29.97 5.03 -13.94
C VAL A 28 -29.07 5.76 -14.93
N ALA A 29 -28.59 6.94 -14.55
CA ALA A 29 -27.50 7.58 -15.24
C ALA A 29 -26.22 6.77 -14.95
N VAL A 30 -25.96 5.75 -15.76
CA VAL A 30 -24.62 5.16 -15.82
C VAL A 30 -23.77 6.17 -16.58
N ALA A 31 -23.13 7.08 -15.83
CA ALA A 31 -22.01 7.83 -16.36
C ALA A 31 -20.89 6.82 -16.63
N VAL A 32 -20.87 6.23 -17.82
CA VAL A 32 -19.67 5.62 -18.37
C VAL A 32 -18.76 6.80 -18.67
N ALA A 33 -18.03 7.24 -17.64
CA ALA A 33 -16.93 8.15 -17.80
C ALA A 33 -15.89 7.43 -18.65
N THR A 34 -15.97 7.70 -19.95
CA THR A 34 -14.83 7.86 -20.86
C THR A 34 -13.55 8.13 -20.07
N GLY A 35 -12.52 7.33 -20.31
CA GLY A 35 -11.22 7.36 -19.63
C GLY A 35 -10.54 8.74 -19.66
N ALA A 36 -10.99 9.62 -18.77
CA ALA A 36 -10.49 10.98 -18.58
C ALA A 36 -10.48 11.39 -17.10
N LEU A 37 -10.55 10.43 -16.18
CA LEU A 37 -10.35 10.64 -14.74
C LEU A 37 -9.29 9.66 -14.20
N GLN A 38 -8.09 9.71 -14.78
CA GLN A 38 -6.85 9.45 -14.05
C GLN A 38 -6.13 10.79 -13.84
N LEU A 39 -6.87 11.79 -13.35
CA LEU A 39 -6.29 12.99 -12.79
C LEU A 39 -5.70 12.59 -11.43
N GLY A 40 -4.40 12.24 -11.40
CA GLY A 40 -3.64 12.21 -10.15
C GLY A 40 -2.78 10.99 -9.83
N ARG A 41 -2.47 10.09 -10.77
CA ARG A 41 -1.43 9.08 -10.50
C ARG A 41 -0.35 9.10 -11.58
N SER A 42 0.62 9.98 -11.34
CA SER A 42 2.07 9.78 -11.52
C SER A 42 2.73 11.15 -11.39
N ALA A 43 2.74 11.67 -10.17
CA ALA A 43 3.88 12.50 -9.81
C ALA A 43 5.06 11.53 -9.77
N ASP A 44 6.09 11.83 -10.55
CA ASP A 44 7.42 11.21 -10.53
C ASP A 44 8.09 11.55 -9.19
N SER A 45 7.48 11.07 -8.10
CA SER A 45 7.92 11.28 -6.73
C SER A 45 8.85 10.13 -6.39
N ALA A 46 10.04 10.47 -5.89
CA ALA A 46 10.94 9.47 -5.34
C ALA A 46 10.19 8.56 -4.33
N PRO A 47 10.47 7.25 -4.33
CA PRO A 47 9.78 6.32 -3.45
C PRO A 47 10.02 6.72 -1.98
N SER A 48 9.00 6.56 -1.14
CA SER A 48 9.16 6.82 0.30
C SER A 48 10.13 5.82 0.93
N THR A 49 10.68 6.16 2.09
CA THR A 49 11.54 5.26 2.87
C THR A 49 10.84 3.93 3.18
N GLU A 50 9.54 3.96 3.46
CA GLU A 50 8.72 2.76 3.70
C GLU A 50 8.63 1.91 2.45
N GLN A 51 8.39 2.51 1.28
CA GLN A 51 8.33 1.78 0.01
C GLN A 51 9.69 1.15 -0.32
N VAL A 52 10.78 1.89 -0.11
CA VAL A 52 12.13 1.37 -0.30
C VAL A 52 12.41 0.21 0.65
N ALA A 53 12.07 0.32 1.93
CA ALA A 53 12.24 -0.75 2.91
C ALA A 53 11.40 -1.99 2.54
N GLN A 54 10.12 -1.80 2.18
CA GLN A 54 9.20 -2.85 1.74
C GLN A 54 9.67 -3.59 0.49
N GLN A 55 10.44 -2.96 -0.38
CA GLN A 55 11.00 -3.63 -1.56
C GLN A 55 12.34 -4.29 -1.25
N ARG A 56 13.20 -3.62 -0.48
CA ARG A 56 14.58 -4.04 -0.26
C ARG A 56 14.69 -5.16 0.75
N CYS A 57 13.98 -5.07 1.87
CA CYS A 57 14.06 -6.08 2.92
C CYS A 57 13.59 -7.47 2.45
N PRO A 58 12.42 -7.62 1.79
CA PRO A 58 12.02 -8.90 1.20
C PRO A 58 13.05 -9.49 0.25
N ALA A 59 13.67 -8.67 -0.60
CA ALA A 59 14.69 -9.14 -1.53
C ALA A 59 15.93 -9.67 -0.80
N GLU A 60 16.38 -9.00 0.27
CA GLU A 60 17.51 -9.46 1.09
C GLU A 60 17.17 -10.71 1.91
N VAL A 61 15.93 -10.84 2.38
CA VAL A 61 15.43 -12.05 3.05
C VAL A 61 15.47 -13.23 2.09
N MET A 62 14.93 -13.09 0.87
CA MET A 62 14.97 -14.13 -0.15
C MET A 62 16.39 -14.61 -0.46
N LYS A 63 17.37 -13.71 -0.57
CA LYS A 63 18.77 -14.07 -0.86
C LYS A 63 19.41 -14.98 0.20
N ARG A 64 18.86 -15.00 1.41
CA ARG A 64 19.38 -15.82 2.52
C ARG A 64 18.69 -17.18 2.66
N LEU A 65 17.59 -17.40 1.94
CA LEU A 65 16.90 -18.69 1.95
C LEU A 65 17.63 -19.70 1.08
N VAL A 66 17.55 -20.98 1.46
CA VAL A 66 18.18 -22.10 0.74
C VAL A 66 17.52 -22.33 -0.63
N ALA A 67 16.21 -22.16 -0.73
CA ALA A 67 15.41 -22.35 -1.95
C ALA A 67 14.51 -21.13 -2.21
N PRO A 68 15.08 -19.98 -2.62
CA PRO A 68 14.36 -18.71 -2.74
C PRO A 68 13.23 -18.73 -3.78
N ASP A 69 13.39 -19.49 -4.86
CA ASP A 69 12.43 -19.66 -5.95
C ASP A 69 11.18 -20.46 -5.54
N LYS A 70 11.25 -21.20 -4.44
CA LYS A 70 10.14 -21.99 -3.89
C LYS A 70 9.60 -21.42 -2.58
N ALA A 71 10.20 -20.35 -2.09
CA ALA A 71 9.78 -19.70 -0.86
C ALA A 71 8.77 -18.59 -1.12
N THR A 72 7.95 -18.29 -0.12
CA THR A 72 7.05 -17.15 -0.11
C THR A 72 7.18 -16.37 1.18
N LEU A 73 6.90 -15.06 1.12
CA LEU A 73 6.78 -14.22 2.32
C LEU A 73 5.31 -13.96 2.61
N SER A 74 4.94 -14.06 3.88
CA SER A 74 3.61 -13.70 4.38
C SER A 74 3.72 -12.72 5.55
N ASP A 75 2.61 -12.06 5.85
CA ASP A 75 2.45 -11.15 7.00
C ASP A 75 3.49 -10.04 7.09
N VAL A 76 3.99 -9.59 5.93
CA VAL A 76 5.04 -8.57 5.86
C VAL A 76 4.48 -7.23 6.32
N ARG A 77 5.11 -6.65 7.34
CA ARG A 77 4.77 -5.35 7.92
C ARG A 77 6.00 -4.47 7.96
N THR A 78 5.79 -3.16 7.89
CA THR A 78 6.87 -2.17 7.98
C THR A 78 6.50 -1.13 9.01
N GLU A 79 7.37 -0.94 9.99
CA GLU A 79 7.11 -0.07 11.12
C GLU A 79 8.37 0.77 11.42
N PRO A 80 8.20 2.06 11.78
CA PRO A 80 9.31 2.85 12.31
C PRO A 80 9.89 2.19 13.55
N SER A 81 11.21 2.20 13.66
CA SER A 81 11.92 1.61 14.80
C SER A 81 12.97 2.55 15.34
N THR A 82 13.19 2.48 16.65
CA THR A 82 14.26 3.24 17.30
C THR A 82 15.61 2.64 16.96
N LEU A 83 16.60 3.50 16.73
CA LEU A 83 17.99 3.10 16.62
C LEU A 83 18.50 2.68 18.01
N ASP A 84 19.01 1.45 18.11
CA ASP A 84 19.51 0.85 19.33
C ASP A 84 21.02 0.69 19.23
N THR A 85 21.74 1.73 19.66
CA THR A 85 23.18 1.87 19.45
C THR A 85 24.02 0.93 20.31
N GLU A 86 23.45 0.36 21.37
CA GLU A 86 24.17 -0.50 22.32
C GLU A 86 23.73 -1.96 22.24
N GLY A 87 22.54 -2.22 21.70
CA GLY A 87 22.01 -3.56 21.48
C GLY A 87 22.10 -3.97 20.02
N ARG A 88 20.93 -4.11 19.39
CA ARG A 88 20.79 -4.87 18.15
C ARG A 88 21.35 -4.17 16.91
N ASP A 89 21.60 -2.85 16.94
CA ASP A 89 22.23 -2.13 15.81
C ASP A 89 23.71 -1.92 15.96
N PHE A 90 24.31 -2.25 17.11
CA PHE A 90 25.71 -1.96 17.39
C PHE A 90 26.64 -2.55 16.32
N SER A 91 26.38 -3.79 15.89
CA SER A 91 27.17 -4.44 14.84
C SER A 91 27.04 -3.72 13.50
N SER A 92 25.83 -3.35 13.07
CA SER A 92 25.59 -2.56 11.86
C SER A 92 26.30 -1.22 11.90
N LEU A 93 26.24 -0.50 13.03
CA LEU A 93 26.83 0.83 13.19
C LEU A 93 28.37 0.81 13.24
N THR A 94 28.97 -0.30 13.64
CA THR A 94 30.43 -0.42 13.77
C THR A 94 31.11 -1.13 12.59
N ALA A 95 30.42 -2.09 11.98
CA ALA A 95 30.96 -2.92 10.90
C ALA A 95 30.55 -2.47 9.49
N SER A 96 29.41 -1.79 9.32
CA SER A 96 29.01 -1.29 8.00
C SER A 96 29.74 0.00 7.67
N GLU A 97 30.50 0.01 6.56
CA GLU A 97 31.15 1.24 6.07
C GLU A 97 30.14 2.36 5.77
N ALA A 98 28.90 2.01 5.42
CA ALA A 98 27.84 2.97 5.12
C ALA A 98 27.26 3.66 6.37
N LEU A 99 27.46 3.08 7.56
CA LEU A 99 26.92 3.60 8.83
C LEU A 99 28.01 4.06 9.80
N LYS A 100 29.23 3.55 9.64
CA LYS A 100 30.34 3.83 10.55
C LYS A 100 30.69 5.31 10.57
N GLY A 101 30.64 5.91 11.76
CA GLY A 101 30.96 7.32 11.96
C GLY A 101 29.88 8.30 11.49
N VAL A 102 28.74 7.81 11.01
CA VAL A 102 27.56 8.65 10.75
C VAL A 102 26.96 9.07 12.08
N ASP A 103 26.58 10.35 12.18
CA ASP A 103 25.83 10.87 13.33
C ASP A 103 24.49 10.13 13.45
N THR A 104 24.25 9.49 14.59
CA THR A 104 23.06 8.68 14.85
C THR A 104 21.75 9.46 14.71
N SER A 105 21.78 10.78 14.93
CA SER A 105 20.59 11.65 14.74
C SER A 105 20.13 11.75 13.29
N ARG A 106 21.01 11.45 12.32
CA ARG A 106 20.70 11.40 10.88
C ARG A 106 20.21 10.03 10.41
N ILE A 107 20.28 9.02 11.29
CA ILE A 107 19.90 7.65 10.97
C ILE A 107 18.45 7.44 11.37
N THR A 108 17.62 7.11 10.39
CA THR A 108 16.25 6.62 10.61
C THR A 108 16.22 5.13 10.35
N VAL A 109 15.47 4.38 11.17
CA VAL A 109 15.37 2.92 10.99
C VAL A 109 13.92 2.51 10.78
N LEU A 110 13.72 1.66 9.78
CA LEU A 110 12.46 0.95 9.58
C LEU A 110 12.71 -0.54 9.85
N ASN A 111 11.81 -1.16 10.62
CA ASN A 111 11.78 -2.61 10.78
C ASN A 111 10.76 -3.20 9.80
N VAL A 112 11.19 -4.19 9.02
CA VAL A 112 10.33 -4.98 8.14
C VAL A 112 10.31 -6.40 8.68
N SER A 113 9.20 -6.80 9.26
CA SER A 113 9.02 -8.13 9.83
C SER A 113 8.03 -8.95 9.01
N GLY A 114 8.10 -10.28 9.12
CA GLY A 114 7.17 -11.19 8.47
C GLY A 114 7.53 -12.64 8.71
N VAL A 115 6.94 -13.52 7.89
CA VAL A 115 7.23 -14.96 7.91
C VAL A 115 7.73 -15.39 6.54
N ALA A 116 8.89 -16.06 6.52
CA ALA A 116 9.40 -16.76 5.36
C ALA A 116 8.92 -18.21 5.40
N ASN A 117 8.18 -18.60 4.36
CA ASN A 117 7.67 -19.95 4.17
C ASN A 117 8.54 -20.63 3.12
N ALA A 118 9.31 -21.65 3.50
CA ALA A 118 10.17 -22.39 2.60
C ALA A 118 9.88 -23.90 2.66
N PRO A 119 9.92 -24.63 1.54
CA PRO A 119 9.77 -26.08 1.58
C PRO A 119 10.99 -26.73 2.24
N SER A 120 10.73 -27.71 3.10
CA SER A 120 11.72 -28.61 3.68
C SER A 120 12.07 -29.73 2.71
N GLU A 121 13.18 -30.42 2.99
CA GLU A 121 13.62 -31.59 2.22
C GLU A 121 12.62 -32.75 2.28
N ILE A 122 11.77 -32.79 3.31
CA ILE A 122 10.74 -33.83 3.49
C ILE A 122 9.35 -33.41 2.97
N GLY A 123 9.25 -32.26 2.26
CA GLY A 123 8.03 -31.80 1.62
C GLY A 123 7.04 -31.07 2.54
N THR A 124 7.45 -30.73 3.76
CA THR A 124 6.69 -29.84 4.65
C THR A 124 7.10 -28.37 4.44
N THR A 125 6.32 -27.42 4.94
CA THR A 125 6.71 -25.99 4.92
C THR A 125 7.34 -25.62 6.26
N ILE A 126 8.55 -25.06 6.22
CA ILE A 126 9.22 -24.41 7.34
C ILE A 126 8.78 -22.95 7.35
N GLN A 127 8.39 -22.47 8.53
CA GLN A 127 8.00 -21.09 8.75
C GLN A 127 9.03 -20.43 9.66
N ASP A 128 9.81 -19.51 9.11
CA ASP A 128 10.80 -18.75 9.85
C ASP A 128 10.35 -17.30 9.96
N HIS A 129 10.23 -16.81 11.19
CA HIS A 129 10.03 -15.38 11.38
C HIS A 129 11.30 -14.64 10.98
N PHE A 130 11.14 -13.48 10.35
CA PHE A 130 12.28 -12.62 10.04
C PHE A 130 12.03 -11.20 10.50
N ASP A 131 13.12 -10.53 10.88
CA ASP A 131 13.20 -9.10 11.09
C ASP A 131 14.30 -8.55 10.18
N CYS A 132 13.93 -7.60 9.33
CA CYS A 132 14.86 -6.86 8.50
C CYS A 132 14.87 -5.39 8.90
N ARG A 133 16.01 -4.91 9.37
CA ARG A 133 16.21 -3.49 9.68
C ARG A 133 16.78 -2.78 8.47
N ALA A 134 16.08 -1.76 7.99
CA ALA A 134 16.53 -0.87 6.92
C ALA A 134 16.98 0.46 7.53
N TYR A 135 18.25 0.79 7.34
CA TYR A 135 18.88 2.01 7.87
C TYR A 135 18.96 3.07 6.78
N PHE A 136 18.36 4.22 7.06
CA PHE A 136 18.35 5.37 6.17
C PHE A 136 19.19 6.49 6.74
N VAL A 137 20.07 7.08 5.94
CA VAL A 137 20.84 8.28 6.28
C VAL A 137 20.28 9.43 5.46
N ASP A 138 19.74 10.45 6.12
CA ASP A 138 19.05 11.58 5.49
C ASP A 138 18.00 11.17 4.44
N GLY A 139 17.31 10.05 4.67
CA GLY A 139 16.27 9.52 3.80
C GLY A 139 16.75 8.59 2.68
N ALA A 140 18.06 8.38 2.50
CA ALA A 140 18.60 7.41 1.55
C ALA A 140 18.94 6.07 2.22
N LEU A 141 18.56 4.95 1.61
CA LEU A 141 18.87 3.62 2.15
C LEU A 141 20.40 3.39 2.12
N ALA A 142 20.99 3.24 3.30
CA ALA A 142 22.42 3.04 3.48
C ALA A 142 22.78 1.57 3.74
N HIS A 143 21.96 0.86 4.51
CA HIS A 143 22.24 -0.53 4.89
C HIS A 143 20.96 -1.30 5.23
N THR A 144 21.03 -2.63 5.17
CA THR A 144 19.97 -3.55 5.60
C THR A 144 20.57 -4.70 6.40
N LEU A 145 19.98 -4.99 7.56
CA LEU A 145 20.33 -6.14 8.39
C LEU A 145 19.13 -7.10 8.46
N VAL A 146 19.29 -8.32 7.98
CA VAL A 146 18.28 -9.37 8.11
C VAL A 146 18.66 -10.31 9.24
N VAL A 147 17.68 -10.71 10.04
CA VAL A 147 17.78 -11.73 11.09
C VAL A 147 16.60 -12.68 10.93
N PHE A 148 16.85 -13.99 11.01
CA PHE A 148 15.81 -15.00 11.12
C PHE A 148 15.72 -15.48 12.56
N ASP A 149 14.49 -15.60 13.05
CA ASP A 149 14.17 -16.28 14.28
C ASP A 149 13.73 -17.71 13.94
N HIS A 150 14.68 -18.63 14.08
CA HIS A 150 14.42 -20.06 13.98
C HIS A 150 14.02 -20.52 15.36
N GLY A 151 12.72 -20.78 15.58
CA GLY A 151 12.21 -21.30 16.85
C GLY A 151 13.10 -22.45 17.37
N HIS A 152 13.67 -22.26 18.55
CA HIS A 152 14.66 -23.15 19.16
C HIS A 152 14.04 -24.44 19.72
#